data_AF-A0A2T2U6F5-F1
#
_entry.id   AF-A0A2T2U6F5-F1
#
_cell.length_a   1.000
_cell.length_b   1.000
_cell.length_c   1.000
_cell.angle_alpha   90.00
_cell.angle_beta   90.00
_cell.angle_gamma   90.00
#
_symmetry.space_group_name_H-M   'P 1'
#
loop_
_entity.id
_entity.type
_entity.pdbx_description
1 polymer ?
#
loop_
_entity_poly.entity_id
_entity_poly.type
_entity_poly.pdbx_seq_one_letter_code
_entity_poly.pdbx_strand_id
1 'polypeptide(L)' 'QKSEPIKILGDGEIDAALDVQVHAFSDSAREKIEEAGGTASVIE' A
#
# COMPACT_ATOMS: atom_id res chain seq x y z
N GLN A 1 0.50 -22.68 -6.07
CA GLN A 1 1.37 -21.50 -5.97
C GLN A 1 1.17 -20.95 -4.57
N LYS A 2 2.21 -20.88 -3.72
CA LYS A 2 2.05 -20.25 -2.41
C LYS A 2 1.98 -18.75 -2.67
N SER A 3 0.81 -18.15 -2.53
CA SER A 3 0.69 -16.69 -2.45
C SER A 3 1.29 -16.29 -1.11
N GLU A 4 2.53 -15.83 -1.13
CA GLU A 4 3.16 -15.29 0.07
C GLU A 4 2.53 -13.93 0.40
N PRO A 5 2.30 -13.62 1.69
CA PRO A 5 1.70 -12.37 2.09
C PRO A 5 2.60 -11.21 1.69
N ILE A 6 2.06 -10.31 0.86
CA ILE A 6 2.77 -9.11 0.40
C ILE A 6 2.51 -7.97 1.38
N LYS A 7 3.60 -7.35 1.86
CA LYS A 7 3.58 -6.14 2.68
C LYS A 7 4.17 -4.97 1.92
N ILE A 8 3.43 -3.87 1.83
CA ILE A 8 3.93 -2.62 1.24
C ILE A 8 4.68 -1.82 2.31
N LEU A 9 5.83 -1.30 1.92
CA LEU A 9 6.69 -0.43 2.72
C LEU A 9 6.73 0.97 2.10
N GLY A 10 6.73 1.99 2.95
CA GLY A 10 6.65 3.40 2.51
C GLY A 10 8.00 4.01 2.15
N ASP A 11 8.84 3.30 1.38
CA ASP A 11 10.12 3.82 0.91
C ASP A 11 9.93 4.50 -0.46
N GLY A 12 10.33 5.77 -0.59
CA GLY A 12 10.05 6.61 -1.76
C GLY A 12 8.78 7.46 -1.65
N GLU A 13 8.52 8.29 -2.66
CA GLU A 13 7.37 9.19 -2.74
C GLU A 13 6.35 8.66 -3.77
N ILE A 14 5.06 8.87 -3.50
CA ILE A 14 3.98 8.53 -4.43
C ILE A 14 3.37 9.85 -4.92
N ASP A 15 3.53 10.14 -6.21
CA ASP A 15 2.95 11.32 -6.86
C ASP A 15 1.60 11.04 -7.56
N ALA A 16 1.15 9.78 -7.54
CA ALA A 16 -0.05 9.33 -8.25
C ALA A 16 -1.06 8.69 -7.30
N ALA A 17 -2.33 9.06 -7.44
CA ALA A 17 -3.43 8.37 -6.78
C ALA A 17 -3.53 6.92 -7.29
N LEU A 18 -3.26 5.96 -6.41
CA LEU A 18 -3.29 4.53 -6.72
C LEU A 18 -4.22 3.81 -5.75
N ASP A 19 -5.10 2.97 -6.29
CA ASP A 19 -5.89 2.00 -5.53
C ASP A 19 -5.09 0.70 -5.40
N VAL A 20 -4.63 0.38 -4.20
CA VAL A 20 -3.72 -0.73 -3.93
C VAL A 20 -4.38 -1.76 -3.02
N GLN A 21 -4.36 -3.03 -3.43
CA GLN A 21 -4.88 -4.17 -2.67
C GLN A 21 -3.75 -5.15 -2.31
N VAL A 22 -3.41 -5.26 -1.02
CA VAL A 22 -2.36 -6.18 -0.53
C VAL A 22 -2.67 -6.73 0.87
N HIS A 23 -1.87 -7.66 1.38
CA HIS A 23 -2.13 -8.31 2.66
C HIS A 23 -1.75 -7.44 3.87
N ALA A 24 -0.78 -6.55 3.72
CA ALA A 24 -0.39 -5.62 4.77
C ALA A 24 0.22 -4.33 4.21
N PHE A 25 0.09 -3.24 4.96
CA PHE A 25 0.77 -1.97 4.70
C PHE A 25 1.61 -1.58 5.93
N SER A 26 2.72 -0.89 5.74
CA SER A 26 3.39 -0.16 6.83
C SER A 26 2.67 1.16 7.10
N ASP A 27 2.79 1.68 8.31
CA ASP A 27 2.19 2.96 8.69
C ASP A 27 2.59 4.08 7.73
N SER A 28 3.89 4.16 7.42
CA SER A 28 4.45 5.10 6.44
C SER A 28 3.97 4.90 5.00
N ALA A 29 3.62 3.68 4.61
CA ALA A 29 3.10 3.41 3.26
C ALA A 29 1.66 3.89 3.14
N ARG A 30 0.84 3.58 4.16
CA ARG A 30 -0.56 3.98 4.19
C ARG A 30 -0.69 5.49 4.16
N GLU A 31 0.08 6.19 4.99
CA GLU A 31 0.07 7.65 5.07
C GLU A 31 0.41 8.27 3.71
N LYS A 32 1.46 7.77 3.03
CA LYS A 32 1.83 8.23 1.68
C LYS A 32 0.77 7.93 0.62
N ILE A 33 0.11 6.78 0.69
CA ILE A 33 -0.97 6.42 -0.24
C ILE A 33 -2.15 7.37 -0.05
N GLU A 34 -2.51 7.67 1.20
CA GLU A 34 -3.59 8.61 1.54
C GLU A 34 -3.22 10.06 1.14
N GLU A 35 -1.97 10.50 1.37
CA GLU A 35 -1.47 11.81 0.94
C GLU A 35 -1.46 11.98 -0.58
N ALA A 36 -1.12 10.93 -1.32
CA ALA A 36 -1.19 10.91 -2.78
C ALA A 36 -2.63 10.86 -3.33
N GLY A 37 -3.64 10.78 -2.46
CA GLY A 37 -5.04 10.66 -2.84
C GLY A 37 -5.45 9.27 -3.35
N GLY A 38 -4.67 8.25 -3.01
CA GLY A 38 -4.95 6.84 -3.33
C GLY A 38 -5.74 6.11 -2.23
N THR A 39 -5.98 4.82 -2.45
CA THR A 39 -6.76 3.96 -1.54
C THR A 39 -5.95 2.72 -1.17
N ALA A 40 -5.77 2.48 0.13
CA ALA A 40 -5.13 1.26 0.65
C ALA A 40 -6.19 0.25 1.12
N SER A 41 -6.33 -0.87 0.41
CA SER A 41 -7.26 -1.96 0.72
C SER A 41 -6.51 -3.22 1.13
N VAL A 42 -6.92 -3.84 2.24
CA VAL A 42 -6.28 -5.07 2.74
C VAL A 42 -7.03 -6.29 2.24
N ILE A 43 -6.34 -7.22 1.59
CA ILE A 43 -6.88 -8.51 1.12
C ILE A 43 -6.26 -9.67 1.92
N GLU A 44 -7.08 -10.65 2.29
CA GLU A 44 -6.66 -11.82 3.11
C GLU A 44 -6.16 -12.99 2.26
#